data_AF-A0A7U9RUZ3-F1
#
_entry.id   AF-A0A7U9RUZ3-F1
#
_cell.length_a   1.000
_cell.length_b   1.000
_cell.length_c   1.000
_cell.angle_alpha   90.00
_cell.angle_beta   90.00
_cell.angle_gamma   90.00
#
_symmetry.space_group_name_H-M   'P 1'
#
loop_
_entity.id
_entity.type
_entity.pdbx_description
1 polymer ?
#
loop_
_entity_poly.entity_id
_entity_poly.type
_entity_poly.pdbx_seq_one_letter_code
_entity_poly.pdbx_strand_id
1 'polypeptide(L)'
;MLRPLNKIKVPVHEIAMMMSIALRFIPILMEETDKIMKAQLARCADFESGNLIKKAKSLVPLLVPLFISAFRRANDLAMAMEARCYRGGEHRTKMKPLHYHKRDYIAYLIVVCYLLAGIAAGNLIPVLFNRIIF
;
A
#
# COMPACT_ATOMS: atom_id res chain seq x y z
N MET A 1 0.25 12.21 -9.45
CA MET A 1 1.62 11.70 -9.56
C MET A 1 1.72 10.50 -10.52
N LEU A 2 0.77 9.56 -10.58
CA LEU A 2 0.81 8.44 -11.54
C LEU A 2 0.19 8.71 -12.94
N ARG A 3 -0.08 9.96 -13.29
CA ARG A 3 -0.64 10.33 -14.61
C ARG A 3 0.20 9.90 -15.84
N PRO A 4 1.56 9.90 -15.81
CA PRO A 4 2.31 9.52 -17.01
C PRO A 4 2.16 8.03 -17.39
N LEU A 5 1.81 7.15 -16.44
CA LEU A 5 1.54 5.73 -16.72
C LEU A 5 0.24 5.49 -17.51
N ASN A 6 -0.65 6.50 -17.60
CA ASN A 6 -1.85 6.41 -18.42
C ASN A 6 -1.51 6.28 -19.92
N LYS A 7 -0.29 6.70 -20.32
CA LYS A 7 0.21 6.51 -21.70
C LYS A 7 0.46 5.04 -22.05
N ILE A 8 0.62 4.15 -21.07
CA ILE A 8 0.82 2.70 -21.26
C ILE A 8 -0.53 1.96 -21.13
N LYS A 9 -1.67 2.68 -21.13
CA LYS A 9 -3.03 2.13 -20.94
C LYS A 9 -3.24 1.36 -19.62
N VAL A 10 -2.40 1.60 -18.61
CA VAL A 10 -2.60 1.04 -17.27
C VAL A 10 -3.71 1.82 -16.56
N PRO A 11 -4.75 1.18 -15.98
CA PRO A 11 -5.86 1.86 -15.31
C PRO A 11 -5.44 2.39 -13.93
N VAL A 12 -4.72 3.51 -13.92
CA VAL A 12 -4.14 4.12 -12.71
C VAL A 12 -5.20 4.49 -11.67
N HIS A 13 -6.38 4.95 -12.11
CA HIS A 13 -7.47 5.36 -11.22
C HIS A 13 -8.07 4.19 -10.45
N GLU A 14 -8.25 3.04 -11.11
CA GLU A 14 -8.79 1.82 -10.49
C GLU A 14 -7.80 1.25 -9.48
N ILE A 15 -6.51 1.19 -9.83
CA ILE A 15 -5.45 0.76 -8.91
C ILE A 15 -5.41 1.68 -7.68
N ALA A 16 -5.47 3.00 -7.87
CA ALA A 16 -5.49 3.93 -6.75
C ALA A 16 -6.71 3.74 -5.83
N MET A 17 -7.87 3.40 -6.40
CA MET A 17 -9.06 3.05 -5.62
C MET A 17 -8.86 1.75 -4.84
N MET A 18 -8.45 0.67 -5.51
CA MET A 18 -8.20 -0.63 -4.88
C MET A 18 -7.20 -0.49 -3.72
N MET A 19 -6.12 0.26 -3.93
CA MET A 19 -5.13 0.55 -2.89
C MET A 19 -5.74 1.35 -1.72
N SER A 20 -6.57 2.36 -1.99
CA SER A 20 -7.22 3.15 -0.94
C SER A 20 -8.19 2.29 -0.10
N ILE A 21 -8.92 1.37 -0.75
CA ILE A 21 -9.80 0.41 -0.08
C ILE A 21 -8.97 -0.57 0.74
N ALA A 22 -7.89 -1.12 0.17
CA ALA A 22 -7.01 -2.06 0.84
C ALA A 22 -6.39 -1.45 2.11
N LEU A 23 -5.84 -0.24 2.02
CA LEU A 23 -5.27 0.47 3.17
C LEU A 23 -6.30 0.70 4.29
N ARG A 24 -7.57 0.96 3.94
CA ARG A 24 -8.64 1.09 4.92
C ARG A 24 -9.10 -0.26 5.48
N PHE A 25 -9.01 -1.34 4.72
CA PHE A 25 -9.42 -2.68 5.15
C PHE A 25 -8.37 -3.39 6.01
N ILE A 26 -7.07 -3.10 5.86
CA ILE A 26 -6.01 -3.66 6.71
C ILE A 26 -6.33 -3.53 8.21
N PRO A 27 -6.58 -2.32 8.77
CA PRO A 27 -6.83 -2.18 10.21
C PRO A 27 -8.08 -2.96 10.65
N ILE A 28 -9.13 -2.96 9.85
CA ILE A 28 -10.38 -3.65 10.18
C ILE A 28 -10.18 -5.17 10.17
N LEU A 29 -9.42 -5.71 9.21
CA LEU A 29 -9.10 -7.14 9.14
C LEU A 29 -8.20 -7.57 10.31
N MET A 30 -7.28 -6.71 10.75
CA MET A 30 -6.46 -7.00 11.95
C MET A 30 -7.32 -7.08 13.21
N GLU A 31 -8.23 -6.12 13.42
CA GLU A 31 -9.16 -6.16 14.55
C GLU A 31 -10.07 -7.39 14.53
N GLU A 32 -10.54 -7.78 13.34
CA GLU A 32 -11.38 -8.96 13.16
C GLU A 32 -10.61 -10.26 13.39
N THR A 33 -9.37 -10.32 12.92
CA THR A 33 -8.44 -11.42 13.20
C THR A 33 -8.22 -11.57 14.70
N ASP A 34 -7.97 -10.48 15.43
CA ASP A 34 -7.79 -10.51 16.88
C ASP A 34 -9.04 -10.99 17.61
N LYS A 35 -10.23 -10.57 17.18
CA LYS A 35 -11.50 -11.04 17.74
C LYS A 35 -11.70 -12.54 17.51
N ILE A 36 -11.47 -13.01 16.29
CA ILE A 36 -11.61 -14.43 15.94
C ILE A 36 -10.58 -15.25 16.71
N MET A 37 -9.33 -14.81 16.77
CA MET A 37 -8.25 -15.49 17.50
C MET A 37 -8.59 -15.63 18.98
N LYS A 38 -9.02 -14.54 19.66
CA LYS A 38 -9.46 -14.59 21.06
C LYS A 38 -10.67 -15.52 21.27
N ALA A 39 -11.62 -15.53 20.34
CA ALA A 39 -12.77 -16.42 20.41
C ALA A 39 -12.39 -17.90 20.27
N GLN A 40 -11.42 -18.22 19.43
CA GLN A 40 -10.93 -19.59 19.27
C GLN A 40 -10.07 -20.03 20.47
N LEU A 41 -9.23 -19.14 21.02
CA LEU A 41 -8.50 -19.39 22.27
C LEU A 41 -9.46 -19.70 23.44
N ALA A 42 -10.57 -18.97 23.54
CA ALA A 42 -11.62 -19.25 24.53
C ALA A 42 -12.32 -20.60 24.32
N ARG A 43 -12.28 -21.15 23.10
CA ARG A 43 -12.79 -22.50 22.76
C ARG A 43 -11.70 -23.57 22.85
N CYS A 44 -10.63 -23.30 23.59
CA CYS A 44 -9.49 -24.21 23.78
C CYS A 44 -8.75 -24.57 22.48
N ALA A 45 -8.82 -23.72 21.44
CA ALA A 45 -7.98 -23.90 20.27
C ALA A 45 -6.53 -23.55 20.60
N ASP A 46 -5.61 -24.43 20.26
CA ASP A 46 -4.17 -24.23 20.45
C ASP A 46 -3.50 -23.88 19.12
N PHE A 47 -2.95 -22.67 19.04
CA PHE A 47 -2.25 -22.14 17.87
C PHE A 47 -0.73 -22.24 18.00
N GLU A 48 -0.21 -22.51 19.21
CA GLU A 48 1.20 -22.41 19.55
C GLU A 48 1.90 -23.77 19.62
N SER A 49 1.17 -24.85 19.94
CA SER A 49 1.76 -26.18 20.13
C SER A 49 1.76 -27.08 18.87
N GLY A 50 2.80 -27.92 18.76
CA GLY A 50 2.93 -28.99 17.74
C GLY A 50 3.79 -28.66 16.51
N ASN A 51 3.91 -29.63 15.61
CA ASN A 51 4.66 -29.53 14.35
C ASN A 51 4.07 -28.45 13.41
N LEU A 52 4.87 -27.93 12.48
CA LEU A 52 4.48 -26.97 11.44
C LEU A 52 3.15 -27.33 10.73
N ILE A 53 2.92 -28.62 10.45
CA ILE A 53 1.69 -29.11 9.82
C ILE A 53 0.46 -28.96 10.73
N LYS A 54 0.61 -29.19 12.04
CA LYS A 54 -0.47 -28.99 13.02
C LYS A 54 -0.79 -27.50 13.17
N LYS A 55 0.23 -26.63 13.20
CA LYS A 55 0.06 -25.17 13.21
C LYS A 55 -0.66 -24.65 11.96
N ALA A 56 -0.32 -25.16 10.78
CA ALA A 56 -1.04 -24.79 9.56
C ALA A 56 -2.53 -25.19 9.61
N LYS A 57 -2.84 -26.38 10.15
CA LYS A 57 -4.24 -26.82 10.34
C LYS A 57 -4.98 -26.00 11.40
N SER A 58 -4.34 -25.59 12.48
CA SER A 58 -4.97 -24.77 13.52
C SER A 58 -5.33 -23.36 13.05
N LEU A 59 -4.74 -22.87 11.94
CA LEU A 59 -5.11 -21.59 11.33
C LEU A 59 -6.39 -21.65 10.49
N VAL A 60 -6.85 -22.83 10.07
CA VAL A 60 -8.04 -22.97 9.21
C VAL A 60 -9.31 -22.37 9.84
N PRO A 61 -9.62 -22.62 11.14
CA PRO A 61 -10.75 -21.99 11.84
C PRO A 61 -10.67 -20.47 11.95
N LEU A 62 -9.50 -19.86 11.73
CA LEU A 62 -9.32 -18.41 11.68
C LEU A 62 -9.47 -17.89 10.25
N LEU A 63 -8.87 -18.59 9.28
CA LEU A 63 -8.85 -18.17 7.88
C LEU A 63 -10.24 -18.25 7.22
N VAL A 64 -11.02 -19.31 7.48
CA VAL A 64 -12.33 -19.49 6.85
C VAL A 64 -13.32 -18.38 7.24
N PRO A 65 -13.53 -18.04 8.52
CA PRO A 65 -14.43 -16.94 8.89
C PRO A 65 -13.94 -15.58 8.39
N LEU A 66 -12.63 -15.31 8.47
CA LEU A 66 -12.05 -14.05 8.00
C LEU A 66 -12.28 -13.87 6.50
N PHE A 67 -12.12 -14.94 5.71
CA PHE A 67 -12.35 -14.93 4.27
C PHE A 67 -13.82 -14.67 3.93
N ILE A 68 -14.76 -15.38 4.58
CA ILE A 68 -16.20 -15.16 4.38
C ILE A 68 -16.59 -13.71 4.72
N SER A 69 -16.05 -13.17 5.81
CA SER A 69 -16.29 -11.78 6.21
C SER A 69 -15.74 -10.77 5.21
N ALA A 70 -14.50 -11.00 4.73
CA ALA A 70 -13.89 -10.15 3.70
C ALA A 70 -14.71 -10.13 2.40
N PHE A 71 -15.20 -11.28 1.95
CA PHE A 71 -16.06 -11.38 0.76
C PHE A 71 -17.40 -10.67 0.95
N ARG A 72 -18.04 -10.84 2.11
CA ARG A 72 -19.28 -10.13 2.44
C ARG A 72 -19.05 -8.62 2.39
N ARG A 73 -17.99 -8.12 3.01
CA ARG A 73 -17.66 -6.69 3.02
C ARG A 73 -17.36 -6.15 1.62
N ALA A 74 -16.70 -6.95 0.77
CA ALA A 74 -16.48 -6.58 -0.62
C ALA A 74 -17.79 -6.45 -1.40
N ASN A 75 -18.72 -7.40 -1.21
CA ASN A 75 -20.05 -7.34 -1.83
C ASN A 75 -20.88 -6.15 -1.34
N ASP A 76 -20.90 -5.91 -0.03
CA ASP A 76 -21.60 -4.77 0.57
C ASP A 76 -21.03 -3.44 0.05
N LEU A 77 -19.70 -3.36 -0.10
CA LEU A 77 -19.02 -2.19 -0.65
C LEU A 77 -19.37 -2.00 -2.13
N ALA A 78 -19.34 -3.07 -2.94
CA ALA A 78 -19.70 -3.01 -4.35
C ALA A 78 -21.14 -2.53 -4.54
N MET A 79 -22.08 -3.12 -3.80
CA MET A 79 -23.49 -2.72 -3.82
C MET A 79 -23.68 -1.26 -3.38
N ALA A 80 -22.99 -0.83 -2.32
CA ALA A 80 -23.04 0.56 -1.87
C ALA A 80 -22.42 1.54 -2.89
N MET A 81 -21.39 1.11 -3.63
CA MET A 81 -20.78 1.88 -4.70
C MET A 81 -21.73 2.02 -5.89
N GLU A 82 -22.40 0.94 -6.30
CA GLU A 82 -23.43 0.95 -7.35
C GLU A 82 -24.62 1.83 -6.97
N ALA A 83 -25.11 1.72 -5.73
CA ALA A 83 -26.21 2.56 -5.21
C ALA A 83 -25.86 4.05 -5.19
N ARG A 84 -24.57 4.39 -5.01
CA ARG A 84 -24.05 5.76 -5.14
C ARG A 84 -23.73 6.16 -6.58
N CYS A 85 -24.21 5.38 -7.56
CA CYS A 85 -23.96 5.57 -8.99
C CYS A 85 -22.46 5.65 -9.32
N TYR A 86 -21.62 4.89 -8.62
CA TYR A 86 -20.19 4.86 -8.91
C TYR A 86 -19.93 4.19 -10.28
N ARG A 87 -19.69 5.00 -11.30
CA ARG A 87 -19.14 4.57 -12.59
C ARG A 87 -17.65 4.90 -12.68
N GLY A 88 -16.79 3.90 -12.87
CA GLY A 88 -15.36 4.11 -13.15
C GLY A 88 -15.17 4.86 -14.47
N GLY A 89 -14.23 5.81 -14.55
CA GLY A 89 -14.00 6.58 -15.77
C GLY A 89 -13.09 7.81 -15.64
N GLU A 90 -12.60 8.28 -16.79
CA GLU A 90 -11.52 9.27 -16.98
C GLU A 90 -11.86 10.74 -16.61
N HIS A 91 -13.07 11.05 -16.13
CA HIS A 91 -13.50 12.44 -15.84
C HIS A 91 -13.97 12.67 -14.40
N ARG A 92 -13.30 12.06 -13.41
CA ARG A 92 -13.63 12.25 -11.98
C ARG A 92 -12.92 13.44 -11.36
N THR A 93 -13.69 14.28 -10.66
CA THR A 93 -13.19 15.33 -9.77
C THR A 93 -12.56 14.71 -8.52
N LYS A 94 -11.42 15.25 -8.09
CA LYS A 94 -10.73 14.80 -6.87
C LYS A 94 -11.22 15.61 -5.69
N MET A 95 -11.88 14.95 -4.73
CA MET A 95 -12.37 15.61 -3.51
C MET A 95 -11.23 16.14 -2.63
N LYS A 96 -10.07 15.47 -2.62
CA LYS A 96 -8.87 15.92 -1.92
C LYS A 96 -7.74 16.20 -2.93
N PRO A 97 -7.70 17.40 -3.53
CA PRO A 97 -6.58 17.79 -4.38
C PRO A 97 -5.30 17.91 -3.53
N LEU A 98 -4.16 17.59 -4.15
CA LEU A 98 -2.85 17.79 -3.54
C LEU A 98 -2.50 19.28 -3.62
N HIS A 99 -2.40 19.95 -2.46
CA HIS A 99 -1.93 21.33 -2.37
C HIS A 99 -0.44 21.33 -2.07
N TYR A 100 0.36 21.85 -3.00
CA TYR A 100 1.79 22.02 -2.79
C TYR A 100 2.04 23.21 -1.86
N HIS A 101 2.83 22.99 -0.82
CA HIS A 101 3.24 24.05 0.10
C HIS A 101 4.68 24.50 -0.19
N LYS A 102 5.05 25.68 0.32
CA LYS A 102 6.41 26.24 0.17
C LYS A 102 7.50 25.27 0.68
N ARG A 103 7.17 24.45 1.68
CA ARG A 103 8.05 23.40 2.22
C ARG A 103 8.38 22.32 1.19
N ASP A 104 7.43 21.98 0.31
CA ASP A 104 7.65 20.97 -0.73
C ASP A 104 8.65 21.48 -1.77
N TYR A 105 8.56 22.76 -2.13
CA TYR A 105 9.52 23.39 -3.04
C TYR A 105 10.94 23.44 -2.45
N ILE A 106 11.06 23.76 -1.16
CA ILE A 106 12.36 23.74 -0.46
C ILE A 106 12.92 22.31 -0.42
N ALA A 107 12.09 21.31 -0.13
CA ALA A 107 12.50 19.91 -0.13
C ALA A 107 12.99 19.45 -1.51
N TYR A 108 12.28 19.81 -2.59
CA TYR A 108 12.73 19.55 -3.95
C TYR A 108 14.08 20.20 -4.26
N LEU A 109 14.28 21.45 -3.84
CA LEU A 109 15.53 22.16 -4.06
C LEU A 109 16.69 21.48 -3.32
N ILE A 110 16.50 21.08 -2.07
CA ILE A 110 17.52 20.35 -1.29
C ILE A 110 17.88 19.02 -1.96
N VAL A 111 16.89 18.25 -2.42
CA VAL A 111 17.13 16.96 -3.10
C VAL A 111 17.92 17.15 -4.39
N VAL A 112 17.57 18.17 -5.20
CA VAL A 112 18.28 18.48 -6.43
C VAL A 112 19.72 18.93 -6.14
N CYS A 113 19.93 19.82 -5.17
CA CYS A 113 21.26 20.25 -4.76
C CYS A 113 22.12 19.08 -4.24
N TYR A 114 21.54 18.17 -3.47
CA TYR A 114 22.23 16.98 -2.98
C TYR A 114 22.67 16.05 -4.12
N LEU A 115 21.79 15.79 -5.09
CA LEU A 115 22.14 14.99 -6.26
C LEU A 115 23.23 15.64 -7.11
N LEU A 116 23.16 16.96 -7.33
CA LEU A 116 24.18 17.69 -8.08
C LEU A 116 25.54 17.67 -7.37
N ALA A 117 25.57 17.87 -6.05
CA ALA A 117 26.79 17.78 -5.26
C ALA A 117 27.39 16.36 -5.29
N GLY A 118 26.56 15.32 -5.21
CA GLY A 118 27.00 13.93 -5.33
C GLY A 118 27.60 13.60 -6.70
N ILE A 119 26.97 14.06 -7.78
CA ILE A 119 27.48 13.89 -9.15
C ILE A 119 28.78 14.67 -9.35
N ALA A 120 28.87 15.91 -8.85
CA ALA A 120 30.08 16.72 -8.93
C ALA A 120 31.25 16.09 -8.16
N ALA A 121 31.01 15.59 -6.94
CA ALA A 121 32.01 14.85 -6.17
C ALA A 121 32.45 13.56 -6.89
N GLY A 122 31.50 12.82 -7.47
CA GLY A 122 31.76 11.60 -8.24
C GLY A 122 32.57 11.83 -9.52
N ASN A 123 32.43 13.00 -10.16
CA ASN A 123 33.25 13.39 -11.31
C ASN A 123 34.62 14.00 -10.90
N LEU A 124 34.73 14.59 -9.70
CA LEU A 124 35.96 15.22 -9.21
C LEU A 124 36.98 14.20 -8.68
N ILE A 125 36.52 13.12 -8.04
CA ILE A 125 37.36 12.03 -7.51
C ILE A 125 38.21 11.33 -8.60
N PRO A 126 37.68 10.94 -9.77
CA PRO A 126 38.49 10.34 -10.84
C PRO A 126 39.43 11.36 -11.51
N VAL A 127 39.07 12.64 -11.56
CA VAL A 127 39.93 13.71 -12.09
C VAL A 127 41.13 13.98 -11.18
N LEU A 128 40.94 13.94 -9.85
CA LEU A 128 42.04 14.06 -8.88
C LEU A 128 42.96 12.83 -8.88
N PHE A 129 42.41 11.62 -9.02
CA PHE A 129 43.21 10.39 -9.10
C PHE A 129 44.05 10.33 -10.39
N ASN A 130 43.51 10.75 -11.53
CA ASN A 130 44.24 10.78 -12.81
C ASN A 130 45.35 11.85 -12.86
N ARG A 131 45.29 12.86 -11.97
CA ARG A 131 46.29 13.94 -11.86
C ARG A 131 47.40 13.66 -10.83
N ILE A 132 47.29 12.57 -10.06
CA ILE A 132 48.28 12.13 -9.07
C ILE A 132 49.14 10.97 -9.61
N ILE A 133 48.68 10.26 -10.64
CA ILE A 133 49.36 9.11 -11.26
C ILE A 133 50.12 9.47 -12.55
N PHE A 134 49.97 10.69 -13.07
CA PHE A 134 50.80 11.32 -14.11
C PHE A 134 51.47 12.58 -13.55
#